data_AF-A0A1Q3D3C3-F1
#
_entry.id   AF-A0A1Q3D3C3-F1
#
_cell.length_a   1.000
_cell.length_b   1.000
_cell.length_c   1.000
_cell.angle_alpha   90.00
_cell.angle_beta   90.00
_cell.angle_gamma   90.00
#
_symmetry.space_group_name_H-M   'P 1'
#
loop_
_entity.id
_entity.type
_entity.pdbx_description
1 polymer ?
#
loop_
_entity_poly.entity_id
_entity_poly.type
_entity_poly.pdbx_seq_one_letter_code
_entity_poly.pdbx_strand_id
1 'polypeptide(L)'
;MICYLLFLQAFESYGKQIEMFKESVKDMLIARTGDVVDKISLIDLLCRLGLSYHFQSDIEEHLQRIFCAHPNLLDTSDYDLYTVALVFRVFRQHGYKMPCDVFKKFIDNDGKFKEALTGDPKGMLSLYEASYLGMHGEDILDEALAFTLAHLESLASRSNPLLKKQIMNALQWPYHRCTPRIAARQNNSLYEEDESRNETLLQFAKIDFNRVQLLHQHELSQLTRWYKDLNVGTLFPYTRHRIVETHVWASEMYFEPQYSYGRIVITKVIAILSLLDDTYDVYGTIEELDRFTDAIIRWDSSALDELPEYMKFLYGISLNLFDELERELTKEGRSYSINYARETVRFNLLFSTIHGLQTLFQLD
;
A
#
# COMPACT_ATOMS: atom_id res chain seq x y z
N MET A 1 7.36 0.90 31.21
CA MET A 1 7.96 -0.45 31.30
C MET A 1 6.91 -1.55 31.18
N ILE A 2 5.85 -1.58 32.01
CA ILE A 2 4.80 -2.62 31.98
C ILE A 2 4.09 -2.72 30.61
N CYS A 3 3.66 -1.60 30.01
CA CYS A 3 2.96 -1.63 28.72
C CYS A 3 3.83 -2.16 27.57
N TYR A 4 5.15 -1.90 27.60
CA TYR A 4 6.10 -2.44 26.61
C TYR A 4 6.28 -3.95 26.75
N LEU A 5 6.38 -4.44 27.99
CA LEU A 5 6.47 -5.88 28.26
C LEU A 5 5.22 -6.64 27.82
N LEU A 6 4.02 -6.07 28.07
CA LEU A 6 2.76 -6.64 27.60
C LEU A 6 2.67 -6.67 26.07
N PHE A 7 3.11 -5.60 25.39
CA PHE A 7 3.22 -5.58 23.94
C PHE A 7 4.14 -6.69 23.43
N LEU A 8 5.37 -6.79 23.95
CA LEU A 8 6.34 -7.80 23.52
C LEU A 8 5.78 -9.21 23.71
N GLN A 9 5.21 -9.49 24.88
CA GLN A 9 4.64 -10.81 25.18
C GLN A 9 3.52 -11.19 24.19
N ALA A 10 2.61 -10.27 23.90
CA ALA A 10 1.53 -10.51 22.95
C ALA A 10 2.06 -10.66 21.52
N PHE A 11 2.99 -9.80 21.10
CA PHE A 11 3.59 -9.81 19.77
C PHE A 11 4.39 -11.10 19.50
N GLU A 12 5.15 -11.58 20.49
CA GLU A 12 5.85 -12.86 20.44
C GLU A 12 4.89 -14.06 20.44
N SER A 13 3.81 -14.00 21.24
CA SER A 13 2.79 -15.04 21.26
C SER A 13 2.13 -15.22 19.88
N TYR A 14 1.76 -14.13 19.21
CA TYR A 14 1.28 -14.19 17.84
C TYR A 14 2.35 -14.69 16.87
N GLY A 15 3.61 -14.25 17.04
CA GLY A 15 4.72 -14.72 16.21
C GLY A 15 4.88 -16.25 16.21
N LYS A 16 4.79 -16.87 17.39
CA LYS A 16 4.85 -18.35 17.52
C LYS A 16 3.70 -19.04 16.78
N GLN A 17 2.49 -18.50 16.88
CA GLN A 17 1.32 -19.05 16.18
C GLN A 17 1.47 -18.91 14.66
N ILE A 18 1.96 -17.77 14.19
CA ILE A 18 2.22 -17.52 12.76
C ILE A 18 3.18 -18.53 12.17
N GLU A 19 4.29 -18.86 12.86
CA GLU A 19 5.24 -19.84 12.34
C GLU A 19 4.61 -21.23 12.16
N MET A 20 3.71 -21.65 13.06
CA MET A 20 2.96 -22.90 12.89
C MET A 20 2.07 -22.89 11.65
N PHE A 21 1.40 -21.78 11.37
CA PHE A 21 0.57 -21.64 10.16
C PHE A 21 1.41 -21.57 8.89
N LYS A 22 2.57 -20.92 8.93
CA LYS A 22 3.47 -20.80 7.78
C LYS A 22 3.92 -22.16 7.25
N GLU A 23 4.24 -23.11 8.12
CA GLU A 23 4.58 -24.48 7.71
C GLU A 23 3.43 -25.14 6.95
N SER A 24 2.21 -25.07 7.49
CA SER A 24 1.03 -25.65 6.83
C SER A 24 0.74 -25.02 5.46
N VAL A 25 0.88 -23.70 5.32
CA VAL A 25 0.68 -23.02 4.04
C VAL A 25 1.79 -23.32 3.04
N LYS A 26 3.04 -23.46 3.49
CA LYS A 26 4.15 -23.91 2.62
C LYS A 26 3.87 -25.29 2.04
N ASP A 27 3.36 -26.22 2.84
CA ASP A 27 2.97 -27.54 2.34
C ASP A 27 1.87 -27.45 1.27
N MET A 28 0.90 -26.54 1.43
CA MET A 28 -0.13 -26.29 0.42
C MET A 28 0.46 -25.74 -0.90
N LEU A 29 1.45 -24.85 -0.84
CA LEU A 29 2.13 -24.30 -2.02
C LEU A 29 2.98 -25.36 -2.75
N ILE A 30 3.71 -26.18 -1.99
CA ILE A 30 4.64 -27.19 -2.52
C ILE A 30 3.91 -28.44 -3.06
N ALA A 31 2.70 -28.74 -2.56
CA ALA A 31 1.91 -29.90 -2.94
C ALA A 31 1.88 -30.10 -4.47
N ARG A 32 2.30 -31.28 -4.93
CA ARG A 32 2.38 -31.61 -6.37
C ARG A 32 1.04 -31.95 -7.02
N THR A 33 -0.03 -32.07 -6.23
CA THR A 33 -1.28 -32.73 -6.62
C THR A 33 -2.38 -31.79 -7.13
N GLY A 34 -2.12 -30.48 -7.27
CA GLY A 34 -3.12 -29.50 -7.71
C GLY A 34 -2.96 -29.08 -9.17
N ASP A 35 -4.08 -28.67 -9.79
CA ASP A 35 -4.09 -27.98 -11.08
C ASP A 35 -3.25 -26.68 -10.98
N VAL A 36 -2.66 -26.25 -12.09
CA VAL A 36 -1.90 -24.99 -12.16
C VAL A 36 -2.78 -23.82 -11.69
N VAL A 37 -4.06 -23.85 -12.07
CA VAL A 37 -5.06 -22.84 -11.68
C VAL A 37 -5.33 -22.87 -10.17
N ASP A 38 -5.35 -24.03 -9.53
CA ASP A 38 -5.55 -24.13 -8.07
C ASP A 38 -4.40 -23.45 -7.31
N LYS A 39 -3.17 -23.62 -7.79
CA LYS A 39 -1.99 -22.95 -7.19
C LYS A 39 -2.07 -21.44 -7.35
N ILE A 40 -2.43 -20.97 -8.52
CA ILE A 40 -2.63 -19.55 -8.80
C ILE A 40 -3.76 -18.98 -7.94
N SER A 41 -4.85 -19.74 -7.76
CA SER A 41 -5.96 -19.38 -6.89
C SER A 41 -5.55 -19.28 -5.42
N LEU A 42 -4.70 -20.19 -4.94
CA LEU A 42 -4.14 -20.12 -3.59
C LEU A 42 -3.25 -18.87 -3.42
N ILE A 43 -2.38 -18.57 -4.41
CA ILE A 43 -1.55 -17.37 -4.39
C ILE A 43 -2.42 -16.11 -4.33
N ASP A 44 -3.47 -16.03 -5.15
CA ASP A 44 -4.42 -14.93 -5.11
C ASP A 44 -5.08 -14.77 -3.74
N LEU A 45 -5.53 -15.88 -3.15
CA LEU A 45 -6.14 -15.88 -1.83
C LEU A 45 -5.15 -15.39 -0.76
N LEU A 46 -3.88 -15.81 -0.80
CA LEU A 46 -2.84 -15.31 0.11
C LEU A 46 -2.62 -13.81 -0.05
N CYS A 47 -2.61 -13.29 -1.29
CA CYS A 47 -2.53 -11.85 -1.55
C CYS A 47 -3.76 -11.10 -1.01
N ARG A 48 -4.97 -11.61 -1.25
CA ARG A 48 -6.22 -11.00 -0.79
C ARG A 48 -6.39 -11.02 0.72
N LEU A 49 -5.86 -12.05 1.41
CA LEU A 49 -5.86 -12.13 2.88
C LEU A 49 -4.73 -11.32 3.54
N GLY A 50 -3.82 -10.72 2.75
CA GLY A 50 -2.69 -9.96 3.26
C GLY A 50 -1.57 -10.83 3.86
N LEU A 51 -1.47 -12.09 3.41
CA LEU A 51 -0.53 -13.10 3.92
C LEU A 51 0.65 -13.38 2.97
N SER A 52 0.57 -12.92 1.72
CA SER A 52 1.55 -13.23 0.67
C SER A 52 2.99 -12.83 1.04
N TYR A 53 3.17 -11.79 1.86
CA TYR A 53 4.49 -11.33 2.28
C TYR A 53 5.29 -12.36 3.10
N HIS A 54 4.63 -13.38 3.67
CA HIS A 54 5.30 -14.49 4.37
C HIS A 54 5.94 -15.52 3.43
N PHE A 55 5.56 -15.50 2.14
CA PHE A 55 5.88 -16.54 1.15
C PHE A 55 6.42 -15.93 -0.15
N GLN A 56 6.99 -14.73 -0.12
CA GLN A 56 7.40 -13.99 -1.33
C GLN A 56 8.28 -14.83 -2.26
N SER A 57 9.33 -15.46 -1.73
CA SER A 57 10.24 -16.29 -2.51
C SER A 57 9.55 -17.56 -3.06
N ASP A 58 8.71 -18.21 -2.25
CA ASP A 58 7.98 -19.41 -2.67
C ASP A 58 6.99 -19.07 -3.82
N ILE A 59 6.27 -17.96 -3.67
CA ILE A 59 5.32 -17.45 -4.69
C ILE A 59 6.07 -17.09 -5.97
N GLU A 60 7.18 -16.35 -5.88
CA GLU A 60 7.98 -15.95 -7.03
C GLU A 60 8.52 -17.16 -7.80
N GLU A 61 9.10 -18.14 -7.10
CA GLU A 61 9.60 -19.39 -7.70
C GLU A 61 8.48 -20.15 -8.43
N HIS A 62 7.31 -20.29 -7.79
CA HIS A 62 6.18 -21.00 -8.38
C HIS A 62 5.63 -20.30 -9.62
N LEU A 63 5.43 -18.98 -9.56
CA LEU A 63 4.97 -18.21 -10.71
C LEU A 63 5.98 -18.25 -11.85
N GLN A 64 7.28 -18.11 -11.57
CA GLN A 64 8.33 -18.21 -12.57
C GLN A 64 8.30 -19.56 -13.28
N ARG A 65 8.20 -20.65 -12.51
CA ARG A 65 8.14 -22.01 -13.05
C ARG A 65 6.90 -22.22 -13.91
N ILE A 66 5.74 -21.76 -13.47
CA ILE A 66 4.49 -21.90 -14.22
C ILE A 66 4.58 -21.12 -15.53
N PHE A 67 5.01 -19.85 -15.46
CA PHE A 67 5.10 -18.95 -16.61
C PHE A 67 6.04 -19.49 -17.70
N CYS A 68 7.20 -20.00 -17.30
CA CYS A 68 8.17 -20.59 -18.23
C CYS A 68 7.71 -21.93 -18.82
N ALA A 69 7.04 -22.77 -18.03
CA ALA A 69 6.60 -24.10 -18.48
C ALA A 69 5.33 -24.06 -19.35
N HIS A 70 4.49 -23.03 -19.19
CA HIS A 70 3.20 -22.92 -19.86
C HIS A 70 3.01 -21.54 -20.51
N PRO A 71 3.81 -21.16 -21.52
CA PRO A 71 3.73 -19.84 -22.15
C PRO A 71 2.36 -19.56 -22.79
N ASN A 72 1.64 -20.61 -23.20
CA ASN A 72 0.32 -20.54 -23.81
C ASN A 72 -0.80 -21.06 -22.89
N LEU A 73 -0.61 -21.00 -21.56
CA LEU A 73 -1.51 -21.59 -20.55
C LEU A 73 -2.99 -21.27 -20.81
N LEU A 74 -3.28 -20.03 -21.22
CA LEU A 74 -4.64 -19.52 -21.41
C LEU A 74 -5.16 -19.67 -22.85
N ASP A 75 -4.28 -19.85 -23.82
CA ASP A 75 -4.62 -19.90 -25.26
C ASP A 75 -5.10 -21.29 -25.68
N THR A 76 -4.56 -22.35 -25.07
CA THR A 76 -4.87 -23.75 -25.41
C THR A 76 -5.98 -24.36 -24.56
N SER A 77 -6.42 -23.64 -23.52
CA SER A 77 -7.39 -24.09 -22.53
C SER A 77 -8.79 -23.53 -22.78
N ASP A 78 -9.82 -24.33 -22.54
CA ASP A 78 -11.23 -23.88 -22.52
C ASP A 78 -11.61 -23.25 -21.17
N TYR A 79 -10.69 -22.50 -20.56
CA TYR A 79 -10.92 -21.82 -19.28
C TYR A 79 -11.99 -20.73 -19.41
N ASP A 80 -12.86 -20.67 -18.40
CA ASP A 80 -13.89 -19.65 -18.26
C ASP A 80 -13.32 -18.24 -18.01
N LEU A 81 -14.20 -17.23 -18.03
CA LEU A 81 -13.81 -15.83 -17.84
C LEU A 81 -13.15 -15.60 -16.47
N TYR A 82 -13.72 -16.20 -15.41
CA TYR A 82 -13.19 -16.10 -14.06
C TYR A 82 -11.72 -16.54 -13.99
N THR A 83 -11.43 -17.72 -14.55
CA THR A 83 -10.11 -18.36 -14.51
C THR A 83 -9.09 -17.57 -15.32
N VAL A 84 -9.46 -17.16 -16.54
CA VAL A 84 -8.57 -16.34 -17.40
C VAL A 84 -8.22 -15.02 -16.72
N ALA A 85 -9.23 -14.32 -16.17
CA ALA A 85 -9.02 -13.05 -15.48
C ALA A 85 -8.20 -13.21 -14.19
N LEU A 86 -8.42 -14.29 -13.43
CA LEU A 86 -7.66 -14.61 -12.22
C LEU A 86 -6.18 -14.84 -12.54
N VAL A 87 -5.90 -15.72 -13.51
CA VAL A 87 -4.52 -16.05 -13.93
C VAL A 87 -3.81 -14.81 -14.45
N PHE A 88 -4.47 -14.05 -15.33
CA PHE A 88 -3.97 -12.78 -15.84
C PHE A 88 -3.58 -11.82 -14.72
N ARG A 89 -4.48 -11.63 -13.75
CA ARG A 89 -4.29 -10.70 -12.63
C ARG A 89 -3.13 -11.11 -11.73
N VAL A 90 -3.04 -12.40 -11.39
CA VAL A 90 -1.95 -12.92 -10.56
C VAL A 90 -0.59 -12.80 -11.27
N PHE A 91 -0.49 -13.10 -12.55
CA PHE A 91 0.79 -12.93 -13.24
C PHE A 91 1.21 -11.47 -13.32
N ARG A 92 0.29 -10.57 -13.69
CA ARG A 92 0.61 -9.15 -13.83
C ARG A 92 0.94 -8.46 -12.51
N GLN A 93 0.23 -8.75 -11.44
CA GLN A 93 0.53 -8.16 -10.12
C GLN A 93 1.93 -8.55 -9.61
N HIS A 94 2.48 -9.68 -10.09
CA HIS A 94 3.82 -10.16 -9.78
C HIS A 94 4.86 -9.80 -10.85
N GLY A 95 4.54 -8.89 -11.77
CA GLY A 95 5.50 -8.35 -12.76
C GLY A 95 5.65 -9.16 -14.04
N TYR A 96 4.88 -10.23 -14.24
CA TYR A 96 4.90 -11.00 -15.48
C TYR A 96 4.00 -10.35 -16.52
N LYS A 97 4.56 -10.02 -17.69
CA LYS A 97 3.84 -9.39 -18.81
C LYS A 97 2.95 -10.40 -19.56
N MET A 98 1.89 -10.88 -18.91
CA MET A 98 0.89 -11.73 -19.55
C MET A 98 0.10 -10.92 -20.59
N PRO A 99 0.00 -11.35 -21.86
CA PRO A 99 -0.71 -10.61 -22.90
C PRO A 99 -2.20 -10.44 -22.59
N CYS A 100 -2.77 -9.26 -22.87
CA CYS A 100 -4.23 -9.04 -22.75
C CYS A 100 -5.04 -9.73 -23.85
N ASP A 101 -4.37 -10.22 -24.90
CA ASP A 101 -4.96 -11.01 -25.99
C ASP A 101 -5.70 -12.26 -25.52
N VAL A 102 -5.40 -12.77 -24.32
CA VAL A 102 -6.11 -13.88 -23.68
C VAL A 102 -7.62 -13.60 -23.51
N PHE A 103 -8.03 -12.33 -23.53
CA PHE A 103 -9.42 -11.93 -23.46
C PHE A 103 -10.14 -11.89 -24.81
N LYS A 104 -9.43 -11.98 -25.95
CA LYS A 104 -10.04 -11.94 -27.31
C LYS A 104 -11.06 -13.05 -27.53
N LYS A 105 -10.92 -14.20 -26.86
CA LYS A 105 -11.91 -15.29 -26.93
C LYS A 105 -13.27 -14.94 -26.31
N PHE A 106 -13.34 -13.87 -25.50
CA PHE A 106 -14.57 -13.34 -24.91
C PHE A 106 -15.17 -12.18 -25.70
N ILE A 107 -14.56 -11.83 -26.83
CA ILE A 107 -15.02 -10.78 -27.74
C ILE A 107 -15.84 -11.41 -28.89
N ASP A 108 -16.88 -10.72 -29.32
CA ASP A 108 -17.74 -11.08 -30.45
C ASP A 108 -17.19 -10.58 -31.79
N ASN A 109 -17.95 -10.80 -32.88
CA ASN A 109 -17.51 -10.40 -34.22
C ASN A 109 -17.56 -8.87 -34.43
N ASP A 110 -18.27 -8.13 -33.58
CA ASP A 110 -18.37 -6.67 -33.62
C ASP A 110 -17.22 -6.02 -32.83
N GLY A 111 -16.32 -6.82 -32.27
CA GLY A 111 -15.19 -6.35 -31.47
C GLY A 111 -15.57 -5.99 -30.02
N LYS A 112 -16.73 -6.41 -29.53
CA LYS A 112 -17.20 -6.12 -28.16
C LYS A 112 -17.20 -7.35 -27.27
N PHE A 113 -17.12 -7.15 -25.95
CA PHE A 113 -17.34 -8.25 -25.01
C PHE A 113 -18.72 -8.86 -25.18
N LYS A 114 -18.76 -10.20 -25.26
CA LYS A 114 -20.00 -10.96 -25.48
C LYS A 114 -21.03 -10.67 -24.37
N GLU A 115 -22.24 -10.29 -24.75
CA GLU A 115 -23.36 -10.08 -23.81
C GLU A 115 -23.68 -11.32 -22.95
N ALA A 116 -23.37 -12.53 -23.47
CA ALA A 116 -23.51 -13.78 -22.73
C ALA A 116 -22.68 -13.82 -21.41
N LEU A 117 -21.61 -13.03 -21.29
CA LEU A 117 -20.80 -12.92 -20.09
C LEU A 117 -21.57 -12.34 -18.90
N THR A 118 -22.68 -11.63 -19.15
CA THR A 118 -23.60 -11.17 -18.10
C THR A 118 -24.33 -12.32 -17.39
N GLY A 119 -24.21 -13.56 -17.91
CA GLY A 119 -24.62 -14.78 -17.21
C GLY A 119 -23.64 -15.27 -16.14
N ASP A 120 -22.42 -14.72 -16.07
CA ASP A 120 -21.37 -15.08 -15.11
C ASP A 120 -20.93 -13.88 -14.25
N PRO A 121 -21.67 -13.55 -13.17
CA PRO A 121 -21.32 -12.45 -12.28
C PRO A 121 -19.93 -12.57 -11.65
N LYS A 122 -19.45 -13.81 -11.41
CA LYS A 122 -18.14 -14.06 -10.79
C LYS A 122 -17.01 -13.79 -11.77
N GLY A 123 -17.14 -14.25 -13.02
CA GLY A 123 -16.23 -13.91 -14.11
C GLY A 123 -16.19 -12.43 -14.41
N MET A 124 -17.35 -11.77 -14.42
CA MET A 124 -17.46 -10.31 -14.62
C MET A 124 -16.74 -9.51 -13.53
N LEU A 125 -16.87 -9.91 -12.26
CA LEU A 125 -16.10 -9.32 -11.17
C LEU A 125 -14.59 -9.54 -11.32
N SER A 126 -14.17 -10.74 -11.74
CA SER A 126 -12.75 -11.05 -11.96
C SER A 126 -12.17 -10.22 -13.11
N LEU A 127 -12.92 -10.07 -14.21
CA LEU A 127 -12.55 -9.24 -15.36
C LEU A 127 -12.44 -7.77 -14.99
N TYR A 128 -13.37 -7.26 -14.16
CA TYR A 128 -13.32 -5.90 -13.64
C TYR A 128 -12.02 -5.64 -12.86
N GLU A 129 -11.65 -6.53 -11.94
CA GLU A 129 -10.38 -6.38 -11.20
C GLU A 129 -9.16 -6.49 -12.13
N ALA A 130 -9.19 -7.40 -13.11
CA ALA A 130 -8.12 -7.56 -14.09
C ALA A 130 -7.92 -6.31 -14.97
N SER A 131 -9.00 -5.58 -15.29
CA SER A 131 -8.93 -4.37 -16.12
C SER A 131 -8.05 -3.26 -15.53
N TYR A 132 -7.94 -3.19 -14.20
CA TYR A 132 -7.08 -2.22 -13.50
C TYR A 132 -5.58 -2.49 -13.66
N LEU A 133 -5.18 -3.61 -14.26
CA LEU A 133 -3.80 -3.96 -14.57
C LEU A 133 -3.44 -3.72 -16.05
N GLY A 134 -4.26 -2.95 -16.78
CA GLY A 134 -3.96 -2.53 -18.14
C GLY A 134 -2.79 -1.57 -18.24
N MET A 135 -2.06 -1.68 -19.35
CA MET A 135 -0.98 -0.77 -19.73
C MET A 135 -1.38 0.04 -20.97
N HIS A 136 -0.61 1.08 -21.28
CA HIS A 136 -0.82 1.86 -22.49
C HIS A 136 -0.81 1.00 -23.76
N GLY A 137 -1.82 1.20 -24.61
CA GLY A 137 -2.00 0.45 -25.87
C GLY A 137 -2.74 -0.87 -25.72
N GLU A 138 -3.36 -1.14 -24.56
CA GLU A 138 -4.17 -2.33 -24.31
C GLU A 138 -5.65 -2.00 -24.21
N ASP A 139 -6.20 -1.42 -25.29
CA ASP A 139 -7.57 -0.89 -25.36
C ASP A 139 -8.65 -1.91 -24.93
N ILE A 140 -8.39 -3.21 -25.13
CA ILE A 140 -9.25 -4.31 -24.66
C ILE A 140 -9.55 -4.26 -23.16
N LEU A 141 -8.62 -3.76 -22.33
CA LEU A 141 -8.82 -3.65 -20.88
C LEU A 141 -9.60 -2.40 -20.50
N ASP A 142 -9.47 -1.31 -21.26
CA ASP A 142 -10.33 -0.12 -21.09
C ASP A 142 -11.78 -0.46 -21.47
N GLU A 143 -11.98 -1.21 -22.55
CA GLU A 143 -13.28 -1.74 -22.94
C GLU A 143 -13.83 -2.73 -21.90
N ALA A 144 -12.98 -3.59 -21.33
CA ALA A 144 -13.37 -4.51 -20.26
C ALA A 144 -13.84 -3.75 -19.01
N LEU A 145 -13.15 -2.68 -18.62
CA LEU A 145 -13.55 -1.83 -17.51
C LEU A 145 -14.92 -1.18 -17.77
N ALA A 146 -15.10 -0.58 -18.95
CA ALA A 146 -16.37 0.05 -19.32
C ALA A 146 -17.53 -0.97 -19.36
N PHE A 147 -17.30 -2.14 -19.97
CA PHE A 147 -18.29 -3.21 -20.06
C PHE A 147 -18.67 -3.76 -18.69
N THR A 148 -17.70 -4.03 -17.81
CA THR A 148 -17.97 -4.58 -16.48
C THR A 148 -18.66 -3.56 -15.58
N LEU A 149 -18.24 -2.29 -15.59
CA LEU A 149 -18.91 -1.21 -14.84
C LEU A 149 -20.39 -1.06 -15.22
N ALA A 150 -20.71 -1.16 -16.52
CA ALA A 150 -22.09 -1.04 -17.00
C ALA A 150 -23.03 -2.16 -16.49
N HIS A 151 -22.48 -3.32 -16.11
CA HIS A 151 -23.27 -4.51 -15.78
C HIS A 151 -23.20 -4.93 -14.30
N LEU A 152 -22.10 -4.67 -13.60
CA LEU A 152 -21.83 -5.23 -12.27
C LEU A 152 -22.89 -4.85 -11.23
N GLU A 153 -23.39 -3.62 -11.20
CA GLU A 153 -24.45 -3.22 -10.25
C GLU A 153 -25.73 -4.04 -10.45
N SER A 154 -26.15 -4.23 -11.70
CA SER A 154 -27.30 -5.08 -12.05
C SER A 154 -27.04 -6.55 -11.69
N LEU A 155 -25.83 -7.05 -11.94
CA LEU A 155 -25.44 -8.41 -11.60
C LEU A 155 -25.41 -8.64 -10.09
N ALA A 156 -24.98 -7.65 -9.30
CA ALA A 156 -24.97 -7.71 -7.85
C ALA A 156 -26.39 -7.94 -7.29
N SER A 157 -27.40 -7.29 -7.89
CA SER A 157 -28.81 -7.45 -7.48
C SER A 157 -29.35 -8.87 -7.66
N ARG A 158 -28.80 -9.63 -8.62
CA ARG A 158 -29.23 -10.99 -9.00
C ARG A 158 -28.31 -12.08 -8.43
N SER A 159 -27.25 -11.70 -7.73
CA SER A 159 -26.24 -12.61 -7.18
C SER A 159 -26.61 -13.09 -5.78
N ASN A 160 -25.97 -14.17 -5.33
CA ASN A 160 -26.07 -14.59 -3.94
C ASN A 160 -25.53 -13.50 -2.98
N PRO A 161 -25.93 -13.50 -1.69
CA PRO A 161 -25.58 -12.42 -0.77
C PRO A 161 -24.07 -12.14 -0.65
N LEU A 162 -23.24 -13.18 -0.63
CA LEU A 162 -21.79 -13.03 -0.52
C LEU A 162 -21.19 -12.39 -1.78
N LEU A 163 -21.54 -12.90 -2.96
CA LEU A 163 -21.07 -12.35 -4.23
C LEU A 163 -21.58 -10.93 -4.46
N LYS A 164 -22.82 -10.62 -4.04
CA LYS A 164 -23.33 -9.25 -4.03
C LYS A 164 -22.44 -8.33 -3.19
N LYS A 165 -22.07 -8.73 -1.96
CA LYS A 165 -21.15 -7.96 -1.12
C LYS A 165 -19.78 -7.79 -1.77
N GLN A 166 -19.23 -8.85 -2.38
CA GLN A 166 -17.96 -8.80 -3.12
C GLN A 166 -18.02 -7.79 -4.27
N ILE A 167 -19.06 -7.82 -5.08
CA ILE A 167 -19.23 -6.88 -6.21
C ILE A 167 -19.36 -5.44 -5.70
N MET A 168 -20.23 -5.19 -4.71
CA MET A 168 -20.41 -3.83 -4.17
C MET A 168 -19.13 -3.28 -3.55
N ASN A 169 -18.36 -4.12 -2.85
CA ASN A 169 -17.09 -3.71 -2.27
C ASN A 169 -16.05 -3.38 -3.36
N ALA A 170 -15.95 -4.18 -4.43
CA ALA A 170 -15.02 -3.93 -5.52
C ALA A 170 -15.37 -2.68 -6.36
N LEU A 171 -16.67 -2.39 -6.52
CA LEU A 171 -17.12 -1.15 -7.17
C LEU A 171 -16.78 0.09 -6.34
N GLN A 172 -16.83 -0.02 -5.01
CA GLN A 172 -16.45 1.09 -4.12
C GLN A 172 -14.93 1.24 -3.98
N TRP A 173 -14.22 0.12 -3.83
CA TRP A 173 -12.80 0.04 -3.54
C TRP A 173 -12.15 -1.06 -4.40
N PRO A 174 -11.79 -0.76 -5.65
CA PRO A 174 -11.16 -1.74 -6.53
C PRO A 174 -9.87 -2.27 -5.90
N TYR A 175 -9.60 -3.58 -5.95
CA TYR A 175 -8.49 -4.19 -5.21
C TYR A 175 -7.14 -3.54 -5.55
N HIS A 176 -6.87 -3.32 -6.84
CA HIS A 176 -5.61 -2.73 -7.32
C HIS A 176 -5.52 -1.20 -7.14
N ARG A 177 -6.57 -0.54 -6.67
CA ARG A 177 -6.57 0.89 -6.30
C ARG A 177 -6.76 1.11 -4.79
N CYS A 178 -6.85 0.03 -4.02
CA CYS A 178 -7.03 0.06 -2.58
C CYS A 178 -5.70 -0.21 -1.87
N THR A 179 -5.58 0.26 -0.64
CA THR A 179 -4.38 0.00 0.16
C THR A 179 -4.39 -1.46 0.64
N PRO A 180 -3.25 -2.18 0.62
CA PRO A 180 -3.24 -3.63 0.83
C PRO A 180 -3.89 -4.08 2.14
N ARG A 181 -3.73 -3.32 3.24
CA ARG A 181 -4.32 -3.69 4.53
C ARG A 181 -5.81 -3.40 4.63
N ILE A 182 -6.33 -2.36 3.98
CA ILE A 182 -7.78 -2.14 3.90
C ILE A 182 -8.43 -3.24 3.07
N ALA A 183 -7.84 -3.54 1.91
CA ALA A 183 -8.27 -4.64 1.06
C ALA A 183 -8.25 -5.98 1.82
N ALA A 184 -7.18 -6.27 2.56
CA ALA A 184 -7.09 -7.49 3.38
C ALA A 184 -8.15 -7.54 4.48
N ARG A 185 -8.43 -6.43 5.17
CA ARG A 185 -9.46 -6.38 6.21
C ARG A 185 -10.86 -6.67 5.66
N GLN A 186 -11.17 -6.15 4.48
CA GLN A 186 -12.43 -6.38 3.78
C GLN A 186 -12.53 -7.84 3.31
N ASN A 187 -11.48 -8.35 2.64
CA ASN A 187 -11.43 -9.73 2.17
C ASN A 187 -11.51 -10.74 3.32
N ASN A 188 -10.86 -10.50 4.46
CA ASN A 188 -10.96 -11.38 5.64
C ASN A 188 -12.42 -11.51 6.12
N SER A 189 -13.20 -10.44 6.07
CA SER A 189 -14.62 -10.47 6.47
C SER A 189 -15.45 -11.27 5.47
N LEU A 190 -15.22 -11.06 4.18
CA LEU A 190 -15.92 -11.79 3.12
C LEU A 190 -15.56 -13.28 3.14
N TYR A 191 -14.28 -13.60 3.37
CA TYR A 191 -13.79 -14.97 3.43
C TYR A 191 -14.28 -15.71 4.68
N GLU A 192 -14.53 -15.02 5.79
CA GLU A 192 -15.18 -15.60 6.97
C GLU A 192 -16.63 -16.01 6.71
N GLU A 193 -17.34 -15.29 5.84
CA GLU A 193 -18.71 -15.62 5.41
C GLU A 193 -18.76 -16.73 4.35
N ASP A 194 -17.64 -17.06 3.72
CA ASP A 194 -17.57 -18.11 2.70
C ASP A 194 -17.68 -19.51 3.34
N GLU A 195 -18.63 -20.31 2.84
CA GLU A 195 -18.86 -21.69 3.31
C GLU A 195 -17.75 -22.65 2.89
N SER A 196 -17.02 -22.33 1.82
CA SER A 196 -15.92 -23.13 1.25
C SER A 196 -14.54 -22.78 1.82
N ARG A 197 -14.48 -21.84 2.77
CA ARG A 197 -13.22 -21.33 3.32
C ARG A 197 -12.37 -22.42 3.96
N ASN A 198 -11.06 -22.29 3.77
CA ASN A 198 -10.06 -23.00 4.54
C ASN A 198 -9.87 -22.32 5.91
N GLU A 199 -10.26 -23.01 6.98
CA GLU A 199 -10.18 -22.51 8.35
C GLU A 199 -8.74 -22.19 8.79
N THR A 200 -7.75 -22.96 8.35
CA THR A 200 -6.33 -22.68 8.63
C THR A 200 -5.91 -21.32 8.07
N LEU A 201 -6.28 -21.02 6.82
CA LEU A 201 -5.99 -19.72 6.21
C LEU A 201 -6.73 -18.57 6.88
N LEU A 202 -8.00 -18.78 7.28
CA LEU A 202 -8.78 -17.74 7.98
C LEU A 202 -8.15 -17.40 9.34
N GLN A 203 -7.81 -18.43 10.14
CA GLN A 203 -7.19 -18.21 11.45
C GLN A 203 -5.83 -17.55 11.31
N PHE A 204 -5.03 -17.98 10.32
CA PHE A 204 -3.75 -17.34 10.03
C PHE A 204 -3.93 -15.86 9.65
N ALA A 205 -4.86 -15.53 8.76
CA ALA A 205 -5.14 -14.15 8.35
C ALA A 205 -5.56 -13.27 9.54
N LYS A 206 -6.39 -13.79 10.45
CA LYS A 206 -6.82 -13.06 11.66
C LYS A 206 -5.67 -12.81 12.63
N ILE A 207 -4.86 -13.83 12.90
CA ILE A 207 -3.71 -13.74 13.81
C ILE A 207 -2.66 -12.79 13.25
N ASP A 208 -2.34 -12.91 11.96
CA ASP A 208 -1.43 -12.01 11.28
C ASP A 208 -1.90 -10.56 11.35
N PHE A 209 -3.16 -10.31 10.97
CA PHE A 209 -3.75 -8.98 10.99
C PHE A 209 -3.68 -8.35 12.39
N ASN A 210 -4.04 -9.10 13.42
CA ASN A 210 -3.98 -8.62 14.80
C ASN A 210 -2.55 -8.35 15.27
N ARG A 211 -1.58 -9.17 14.88
CA ARG A 211 -0.17 -8.96 15.20
C ARG A 211 0.38 -7.69 14.57
N VAL A 212 0.06 -7.46 13.30
CA VAL A 212 0.49 -6.25 12.58
C VAL A 212 -0.22 -5.01 13.14
N GLN A 213 -1.51 -5.09 13.43
CA GLN A 213 -2.26 -4.01 14.07
C GLN A 213 -1.66 -3.65 15.45
N LEU A 214 -1.30 -4.65 16.26
CA LEU A 214 -0.65 -4.43 17.55
C LEU A 214 0.68 -3.69 17.40
N LEU A 215 1.46 -4.02 16.37
CA LEU A 215 2.70 -3.32 16.05
C LEU A 215 2.46 -1.87 15.62
N HIS A 216 1.50 -1.61 14.72
CA HIS A 216 1.14 -0.25 14.32
C HIS A 216 0.64 0.59 15.50
N GLN A 217 -0.13 0.01 16.42
CA GLN A 217 -0.55 0.70 17.65
C GLN A 217 0.63 1.05 18.55
N HIS A 218 1.63 0.16 18.64
CA HIS A 218 2.86 0.44 19.38
C HIS A 218 3.67 1.56 18.72
N GLU A 219 3.85 1.51 17.39
CA GLU A 219 4.51 2.55 16.60
C GLU A 219 3.83 3.91 16.82
N LEU A 220 2.50 3.97 16.69
CA LEU A 220 1.72 5.20 16.89
C LEU A 220 1.85 5.75 18.33
N SER A 221 1.93 4.87 19.33
CA SER A 221 2.16 5.28 20.73
C SER A 221 3.52 5.95 20.91
N GLN A 222 4.57 5.41 20.27
CA GLN A 222 5.91 6.01 20.27
C GLN A 222 5.92 7.35 19.54
N LEU A 223 5.28 7.41 18.36
CA LEU A 223 5.20 8.61 17.53
C LEU A 223 4.41 9.73 18.22
N THR A 224 3.30 9.40 18.87
CA THR A 224 2.49 10.37 19.63
C THR A 224 3.30 10.95 20.80
N ARG A 225 4.09 10.12 21.50
CA ARG A 225 4.97 10.60 22.56
C ARG A 225 6.06 11.52 22.01
N TRP A 226 6.75 11.09 20.96
CA TRP A 226 7.76 11.90 20.28
C TRP A 226 7.19 13.27 19.85
N TYR A 227 6.03 13.29 19.21
CA TYR A 227 5.38 14.52 18.75
C TYR A 227 4.98 15.43 19.92
N LYS A 228 4.54 14.85 21.05
CA LYS A 228 4.24 15.59 22.27
C LYS A 228 5.51 16.18 22.93
N ASP A 229 6.59 15.42 22.96
CA ASP A 229 7.86 15.84 23.56
C ASP A 229 8.50 17.01 22.80
N LEU A 230 8.22 17.13 21.49
CA LEU A 230 8.58 18.29 20.68
C LEU A 230 7.76 19.56 21.01
N ASN A 231 6.69 19.46 21.80
CA ASN A 231 5.82 20.57 22.20
C ASN A 231 5.26 21.40 21.02
N VAL A 232 5.05 20.75 19.87
CA VAL A 232 4.63 21.38 18.61
C VAL A 232 3.32 22.15 18.71
N GLY A 233 2.34 21.69 19.50
CA GLY A 233 1.06 22.40 19.66
C GLY A 233 1.18 23.74 20.36
N THR A 234 2.20 23.92 21.20
CA THR A 234 2.47 25.21 21.85
C THR A 234 3.39 26.07 21.01
N LEU A 235 4.41 25.47 20.36
CA LEU A 235 5.39 26.19 19.54
C LEU A 235 4.81 26.65 18.20
N PHE A 236 3.89 25.89 17.63
CA PHE A 236 3.34 26.09 16.29
C PHE A 236 1.80 26.01 16.30
N PRO A 237 1.11 26.92 17.01
CA PRO A 237 -0.35 26.87 17.17
C PRO A 237 -1.13 27.07 15.86
N TYR A 238 -0.46 27.52 14.81
CA TYR A 238 -1.02 27.70 13.46
C TYR A 238 -1.01 26.41 12.62
N THR A 239 -0.34 25.34 13.08
CA THR A 239 -0.14 24.12 12.30
C THR A 239 -1.22 23.07 12.54
N ARG A 240 -1.42 22.21 11.55
CA ARG A 240 -2.28 21.03 11.63
C ARG A 240 -1.54 19.89 12.33
N HIS A 241 -2.17 19.27 13.32
CA HIS A 241 -1.59 18.10 14.01
C HIS A 241 -2.04 16.79 13.35
N ARG A 242 -1.18 16.24 12.48
CA ARG A 242 -1.48 15.11 11.59
C ARG A 242 -0.76 13.80 11.92
N ILE A 243 -0.36 13.59 13.18
CA ILE A 243 0.51 12.44 13.53
C ILE A 243 -0.15 11.08 13.23
N VAL A 244 -1.48 10.98 13.33
CA VAL A 244 -2.21 9.75 13.01
C VAL A 244 -2.26 9.56 11.49
N GLU A 245 -2.63 10.60 10.74
CA GLU A 245 -2.73 10.56 9.28
C GLU A 245 -1.39 10.24 8.62
N THR A 246 -0.31 10.88 9.09
CA THR A 246 1.05 10.61 8.61
C THR A 246 1.48 9.17 8.88
N HIS A 247 1.08 8.58 10.02
CA HIS A 247 1.35 7.17 10.31
C HIS A 247 0.50 6.22 9.45
N VAL A 248 -0.75 6.60 9.14
CA VAL A 248 -1.59 5.84 8.21
C VAL A 248 -0.94 5.80 6.83
N TRP A 249 -0.52 6.96 6.28
CA TRP A 249 0.18 7.02 4.99
C TRP A 249 1.49 6.20 4.99
N ALA A 250 2.27 6.26 6.08
CA ALA A 250 3.45 5.43 6.25
C ALA A 250 3.13 3.92 6.20
N SER A 251 2.02 3.53 6.84
CA SER A 251 1.57 2.14 6.90
C SER A 251 0.99 1.63 5.58
N GLU A 252 0.50 2.52 4.73
CA GLU A 252 0.05 2.22 3.37
C GLU A 252 1.21 1.94 2.41
N MET A 253 2.37 2.58 2.61
CA MET A 253 3.57 2.33 1.80
C MET A 253 4.12 0.91 2.01
N TYR A 254 4.17 0.46 3.25
CA TYR A 254 4.65 -0.88 3.63
C TYR A 254 4.08 -1.25 5.00
N PHE A 255 3.22 -2.25 5.04
CA PHE A 255 2.51 -2.63 6.27
C PHE A 255 3.24 -3.71 7.07
N GLU A 256 4.20 -4.40 6.46
CA GLU A 256 4.78 -5.61 6.99
C GLU A 256 5.66 -5.34 8.23
N PRO A 257 5.74 -6.28 9.18
CA PRO A 257 6.48 -6.08 10.43
C PRO A 257 7.95 -5.67 10.27
N GLN A 258 8.65 -6.18 9.25
CA GLN A 258 10.06 -5.87 9.02
C GLN A 258 10.32 -4.39 8.70
N TYR A 259 9.31 -3.65 8.25
CA TYR A 259 9.41 -2.24 7.91
C TYR A 259 9.00 -1.29 9.05
N SER A 260 8.87 -1.80 10.28
CA SER A 260 8.48 -1.01 11.46
C SER A 260 9.31 0.25 11.67
N TYR A 261 10.64 0.11 11.66
CA TYR A 261 11.53 1.25 11.79
C TYR A 261 11.34 2.26 10.65
N GLY A 262 11.23 1.77 9.40
CA GLY A 262 10.95 2.61 8.24
C GLY A 262 9.67 3.43 8.40
N ARG A 263 8.58 2.83 8.90
CA ARG A 263 7.32 3.53 9.16
C ARG A 263 7.46 4.62 10.22
N ILE A 264 8.18 4.34 11.30
CA ILE A 264 8.45 5.36 12.34
C ILE A 264 9.23 6.53 11.73
N VAL A 265 10.28 6.24 10.97
CA VAL A 265 11.14 7.26 10.33
C VAL A 265 10.34 8.12 9.36
N ILE A 266 9.63 7.50 8.41
CA ILE A 266 8.87 8.24 7.40
C ILE A 266 7.73 9.04 8.04
N THR A 267 7.09 8.51 9.10
CA THR A 267 6.07 9.28 9.83
C THR A 267 6.67 10.54 10.45
N LYS A 268 7.82 10.45 11.11
CA LYS A 268 8.51 11.62 11.67
C LYS A 268 8.87 12.65 10.59
N VAL A 269 9.39 12.18 9.44
CA VAL A 269 9.75 13.04 8.31
C VAL A 269 8.52 13.74 7.73
N ILE A 270 7.43 13.02 7.43
CA ILE A 270 6.20 13.60 6.90
C ILE A 270 5.59 14.58 7.91
N ALA A 271 5.63 14.27 9.22
CA ALA A 271 5.14 15.18 10.25
C ALA A 271 5.90 16.52 10.25
N ILE A 272 7.24 16.49 10.11
CA ILE A 272 8.04 17.72 9.98
C ILE A 272 7.74 18.44 8.66
N LEU A 273 7.65 17.71 7.55
CA LEU A 273 7.27 18.28 6.26
C LEU A 273 5.89 18.97 6.31
N SER A 274 4.95 18.43 7.08
CA SER A 274 3.63 19.05 7.27
C SER A 274 3.71 20.35 8.08
N LEU A 275 4.61 20.43 9.07
CA LEU A 275 4.85 21.68 9.80
C LEU A 275 5.50 22.73 8.89
N LEU A 276 6.45 22.30 8.05
CA LEU A 276 7.08 23.16 7.04
C LEU A 276 6.04 23.67 6.05
N ASP A 277 5.21 22.80 5.48
CA ASP A 277 4.09 23.13 4.59
C ASP A 277 3.20 24.23 5.19
N ASP A 278 2.72 24.02 6.43
CA ASP A 278 1.91 25.03 7.13
C ASP A 278 2.65 26.35 7.36
N THR A 279 3.95 26.32 7.67
CA THR A 279 4.73 27.55 7.81
C THR A 279 4.80 28.33 6.50
N TYR A 280 4.97 27.67 5.36
CA TYR A 280 5.02 28.34 4.05
C TYR A 280 3.64 28.82 3.58
N ASP A 281 2.58 28.06 3.86
CA ASP A 281 1.25 28.32 3.31
C ASP A 281 0.45 29.35 4.10
N VAL A 282 0.55 29.37 5.43
CA VAL A 282 -0.40 30.11 6.27
C VAL A 282 0.22 31.05 7.31
N TYR A 283 1.55 31.05 7.48
CA TYR A 283 2.16 31.79 8.59
C TYR A 283 3.37 32.66 8.23
N GLY A 284 4.36 32.14 7.51
CA GLY A 284 5.59 32.85 7.23
C GLY A 284 5.39 34.03 6.28
N THR A 285 6.09 35.13 6.55
CA THR A 285 6.19 36.25 5.60
C THR A 285 7.20 35.91 4.50
N ILE A 286 7.10 36.55 3.32
CA ILE A 286 8.01 36.27 2.18
C ILE A 286 9.47 36.42 2.61
N GLU A 287 9.81 37.48 3.34
CA GLU A 287 11.19 37.74 3.79
C GLU A 287 11.69 36.73 4.82
N GLU A 288 10.79 36.14 5.63
CA GLU A 288 11.14 35.05 6.55
C GLU A 288 11.30 33.73 5.81
N LEU A 289 10.41 33.44 4.86
CA LEU A 289 10.43 32.23 4.05
C LEU A 289 11.65 32.17 3.13
N ASP A 290 12.10 33.29 2.57
CA ASP A 290 13.34 33.36 1.79
C ASP A 290 14.55 32.92 2.65
N ARG A 291 14.68 33.49 3.84
CA ARG A 291 15.75 33.14 4.79
C ARG A 291 15.67 31.68 5.24
N PHE A 292 14.45 31.19 5.46
CA PHE A 292 14.21 29.82 5.86
C PHE A 292 14.52 28.82 4.72
N THR A 293 14.20 29.18 3.48
CA THR A 293 14.55 28.43 2.28
C THR A 293 16.06 28.32 2.16
N ASP A 294 16.78 29.44 2.29
CA ASP A 294 18.24 29.47 2.28
C ASP A 294 18.84 28.58 3.37
N ALA A 295 18.28 28.61 4.59
CA ALA A 295 18.71 27.73 5.68
C ALA A 295 18.56 26.25 5.32
N ILE A 296 17.42 25.82 4.76
CA ILE A 296 17.21 24.42 4.36
C ILE A 296 18.12 24.02 3.19
N ILE A 297 18.35 24.92 2.23
CA ILE A 297 19.29 24.68 1.13
C ILE A 297 20.69 24.44 1.69
N ARG A 298 21.15 25.27 2.63
CA ARG A 298 22.46 25.10 3.26
C ARG A 298 22.52 23.85 4.14
N TRP A 299 21.44 23.51 4.84
CA TRP A 299 21.35 22.40 5.80
C TRP A 299 22.49 22.41 6.83
N ASP A 300 22.79 23.60 7.37
CA ASP A 300 23.83 23.81 8.37
C ASP A 300 23.24 24.47 9.64
N SER A 301 23.78 24.12 10.81
CA SER A 301 23.29 24.64 12.10
C SER A 301 23.60 26.13 12.31
N SER A 302 24.62 26.68 11.66
CA SER A 302 24.92 28.13 11.70
C SER A 302 23.80 28.99 11.15
N ALA A 303 22.96 28.44 10.26
CA ALA A 303 21.81 29.15 9.72
C ALA A 303 20.72 29.43 10.77
N LEU A 304 20.75 28.77 11.94
CA LEU A 304 19.81 29.05 13.04
C LEU A 304 19.86 30.51 13.48
N ASP A 305 21.03 31.13 13.49
CA ASP A 305 21.17 32.51 13.98
C ASP A 305 20.52 33.55 13.04
N GLU A 306 20.23 33.17 11.80
CA GLU A 306 19.64 34.04 10.77
C GLU A 306 18.09 34.02 10.76
N LEU A 307 17.48 33.06 11.47
CA LEU A 307 16.04 32.81 11.43
C LEU A 307 15.28 33.51 12.57
N PRO A 308 13.99 33.84 12.39
CA PRO A 308 13.09 34.19 13.50
C PRO A 308 12.97 33.05 14.52
N GLU A 309 12.71 33.37 15.79
CA GLU A 309 12.72 32.37 16.89
C GLU A 309 11.87 31.13 16.62
N TYR A 310 10.62 31.27 16.14
CA TYR A 310 9.78 30.10 15.86
C TYR A 310 10.37 29.20 14.74
N MET A 311 10.94 29.81 13.70
CA MET A 311 11.60 29.10 12.61
C MET A 311 12.90 28.43 13.08
N LYS A 312 13.63 29.00 14.05
CA LYS A 312 14.78 28.32 14.66
C LYS A 312 14.38 27.00 15.29
N PHE A 313 13.26 26.96 16.02
CA PHE A 313 12.76 25.72 16.59
C PHE A 313 12.41 24.70 15.50
N LEU A 314 11.68 25.11 14.46
CA LEU A 314 11.28 24.20 13.37
C LEU A 314 12.49 23.64 12.60
N TYR A 315 13.45 24.50 12.27
CA TYR A 315 14.68 24.11 11.60
C TYR A 315 15.54 23.22 12.51
N GLY A 316 15.66 23.55 13.80
CA GLY A 316 16.36 22.73 14.79
C GLY A 316 15.76 21.34 14.94
N ILE A 317 14.42 21.21 14.94
CA ILE A 317 13.74 19.89 14.94
C ILE A 317 14.13 19.09 13.69
N SER A 318 14.18 19.74 12.53
CA SER A 318 14.56 19.13 11.26
C SER A 318 16.00 18.62 11.28
N LEU A 319 16.96 19.46 11.69
CA LEU A 319 18.37 19.08 11.82
C LEU A 319 18.55 17.90 12.80
N ASN A 320 17.96 18.01 13.99
CA ASN A 320 18.09 16.98 15.02
C ASN A 320 17.55 15.62 14.56
N LEU A 321 16.42 15.59 13.85
CA LEU A 321 15.89 14.35 13.29
C LEU A 321 16.86 13.75 12.28
N PHE A 322 17.32 14.53 11.30
CA PHE A 322 18.19 14.01 10.26
C PHE A 322 19.56 13.56 10.81
N ASP A 323 20.08 14.23 11.83
CA ASP A 323 21.30 13.82 12.51
C ASP A 323 21.09 12.53 13.33
N GLU A 324 19.93 12.34 13.96
CA GLU A 324 19.54 11.07 14.60
C GLU A 324 19.52 9.95 13.56
N LEU A 325 18.84 10.16 12.44
CA LEU A 325 18.74 9.17 11.36
C LEU A 325 20.10 8.85 10.74
N GLU A 326 20.95 9.85 10.52
CA GLU A 326 22.31 9.66 9.99
C GLU A 326 23.16 8.82 10.94
N ARG A 327 23.10 9.08 12.25
CA ARG A 327 23.81 8.26 13.25
C ARG A 327 23.33 6.82 13.26
N GLU A 328 22.02 6.58 13.21
CA GLU A 328 21.48 5.21 13.19
C GLU A 328 21.85 4.47 11.89
N LEU A 329 21.66 5.10 10.73
CA LEU A 329 21.96 4.48 9.44
C LEU A 329 23.48 4.31 9.21
N THR A 330 24.32 5.12 9.83
CA THR A 330 25.78 4.92 9.82
C THR A 330 26.16 3.57 10.44
N LYS A 331 25.49 3.15 11.52
CA LYS A 331 25.74 1.83 12.17
C LYS A 331 25.45 0.66 11.23
N GLU A 332 24.58 0.88 10.24
CA GLU A 332 24.21 -0.11 9.23
C GLU A 332 24.93 0.09 7.89
N GLY A 333 25.86 1.05 7.78
CA GLY A 333 26.56 1.35 6.53
C GLY A 333 25.69 2.01 5.45
N ARG A 334 24.58 2.66 5.84
CA ARG A 334 23.57 3.25 4.94
C ARG A 334 23.44 4.77 5.04
N SER A 335 24.41 5.46 5.65
CA SER A 335 24.36 6.92 5.85
C SER A 335 24.18 7.72 4.55
N TYR A 336 24.67 7.21 3.42
CA TYR A 336 24.51 7.85 2.10
C TYR A 336 23.05 8.16 1.74
N SER A 337 22.10 7.35 2.23
CA SER A 337 20.67 7.52 1.96
C SER A 337 20.09 8.81 2.55
N ILE A 338 20.70 9.35 3.61
CA ILE A 338 20.29 10.62 4.23
C ILE A 338 20.52 11.80 3.29
N ASN A 339 21.57 11.77 2.47
CA ASN A 339 21.80 12.83 1.49
C ASN A 339 20.65 12.89 0.48
N TYR A 340 20.18 11.75 -0.01
CA TYR A 340 19.00 11.70 -0.90
C TYR A 340 17.72 12.19 -0.20
N ALA A 341 17.55 11.87 1.08
CA ALA A 341 16.43 12.38 1.87
C ALA A 341 16.50 13.92 2.03
N ARG A 342 17.67 14.48 2.34
CA ARG A 342 17.89 15.94 2.41
C ARG A 342 17.61 16.63 1.07
N GLU A 343 18.11 16.08 -0.03
CA GLU A 343 17.81 16.58 -1.38
C GLU A 343 16.30 16.55 -1.69
N THR A 344 15.60 15.50 -1.25
CA THR A 344 14.15 15.41 -1.44
C THR A 344 13.42 16.50 -0.67
N VAL A 345 13.82 16.81 0.57
CA VAL A 345 13.25 17.93 1.34
C VAL A 345 13.51 19.26 0.63
N ARG A 346 14.75 19.48 0.16
CA ARG A 346 15.12 20.68 -0.61
C ARG A 346 14.25 20.84 -1.86
N PHE A 347 14.08 19.77 -2.62
CA PHE A 347 13.27 19.78 -3.84
C PHE A 347 11.79 20.09 -3.57
N ASN A 348 11.20 19.47 -2.55
CA ASN A 348 9.79 19.71 -2.21
C ASN A 348 9.54 21.16 -1.78
N LEU A 349 10.46 21.75 -1.00
CA LEU A 349 10.34 23.16 -0.59
C LEU A 349 10.52 24.14 -1.75
N LEU A 350 11.46 23.88 -2.66
CA LEU A 350 11.59 24.70 -3.86
C LEU A 350 10.32 24.68 -4.71
N PHE A 351 9.65 23.52 -4.79
CA PHE A 351 8.39 23.41 -5.52
C PHE A 351 7.25 24.16 -4.84
N SER A 352 7.09 24.05 -3.52
CA SER A 352 6.06 24.78 -2.77
C SER A 352 6.29 26.29 -2.82
N THR A 353 7.54 26.74 -2.70
CA THR A 353 7.92 28.16 -2.75
C THR A 353 7.69 28.78 -4.13
N ILE A 354 8.06 28.07 -5.22
CA ILE A 354 7.86 28.57 -6.59
C ILE A 354 6.37 28.67 -6.95
N HIS A 355 5.56 27.65 -6.62
CA HIS A 355 4.12 27.69 -6.92
C HIS A 355 3.36 28.68 -6.03
N GLY A 356 3.67 28.73 -4.72
CA GLY A 356 3.05 29.67 -3.79
C GLY A 356 3.32 31.12 -4.15
N LEU A 357 4.58 31.46 -4.44
CA LEU A 357 4.97 32.82 -4.83
C LEU A 357 4.47 33.19 -6.23
N GLN A 358 4.55 32.31 -7.22
CA GLN A 358 4.04 32.62 -8.58
C GLN A 358 2.53 32.88 -8.61
N THR A 359 1.76 32.24 -7.72
CA THR A 359 0.31 32.47 -7.62
C THR A 359 -0.01 33.80 -6.94
N LEU A 360 0.81 34.21 -5.95
CA LEU A 360 0.71 35.53 -5.31
C LEU A 360 1.11 36.68 -6.26
N PHE A 361 2.13 36.48 -7.11
CA PHE A 361 2.58 37.49 -8.09
C PHE A 361 1.71 37.55 -9.37
N GLN A 362 0.66 36.73 -9.49
CA GLN A 362 -0.36 36.87 -10.55
C GLN A 362 -1.64 37.58 -10.06
N LEU A 363 -1.66 38.08 -8.81
CA LEU A 363 -2.81 38.75 -8.20
C LEU A 363 -2.61 40.25 -7.90
N ASP A 364 -1.65 40.91 -8.55
CA ASP A 364 -1.54 42.39 -8.56
C ASP A 364 -1.69 42.98 -9.96
#